data_AF-A0A6J8BLA0-F1
#
_entry.id   AF-A0A6J8BLA0-F1
#
_cell.length_a   1.000
_cell.length_b   1.000
_cell.length_c   1.000
_cell.angle_alpha   90.00
_cell.angle_beta   90.00
_cell.angle_gamma   90.00
#
_symmetry.space_group_name_H-M   'P 1'
#
loop_
_entity.id
_entity.type
_entity.pdbx_description
1 polymer ?
#
loop_
_entity_poly.entity_id
_entity_poly.type
_entity_poly.pdbx_seq_one_letter_code
_entity_poly.pdbx_strand_id
1 'polypeptide(L)'
;MTKHIEIIDLGQVHEGARVAQSTTIDTLLRYNSFQLVLNDQKYQVVPPSVETMTNEDLATLSDVKTLIAQLYSQLNVDQHQFEQEKLLVQKLEDLKLQVQPYEKIKVDLEGKALKRTTGLAWVGLGLMSLQFGVLARLTWWEYSWDIMEPVTYFITYGTSVAMFAYFVLTRQEYNYETLRDRQYLISLHKNAKKTKMNVETYNKLKEEIAKVEYDIKRLRDPLQLRVPMREIENKPEQ
;
A
#
# COMPACT_ATOMS: atom_id res chain seq x y z
N MET A 1 -9.92 -15.39 44.14
CA MET A 1 -9.21 -16.70 44.19
C MET A 1 -9.47 -17.42 42.88
N THR A 2 -8.59 -17.25 41.91
CA THR A 2 -8.69 -17.83 40.57
C THR A 2 -8.16 -19.26 40.65
N LYS A 3 -9.04 -20.26 40.70
CA LYS A 3 -8.61 -21.67 40.65
C LYS A 3 -7.99 -21.93 39.27
N HIS A 4 -6.71 -22.29 39.24
CA HIS A 4 -6.03 -22.81 38.06
C HIS A 4 -6.76 -24.09 37.61
N ILE A 5 -7.17 -24.15 36.35
CA ILE A 5 -7.69 -25.37 35.71
C ILE A 5 -6.47 -26.07 35.08
N GLU A 6 -6.13 -27.25 35.57
CA GLU A 6 -4.93 -28.01 35.15
C GLU A 6 -5.28 -29.11 34.13
N ILE A 7 -6.49 -29.68 34.21
CA ILE A 7 -6.90 -30.80 33.35
C ILE A 7 -8.37 -30.61 32.95
N ILE A 8 -8.61 -30.60 31.63
CA ILE A 8 -9.94 -30.61 31.01
C ILE A 8 -10.03 -31.84 30.14
N ASP A 9 -10.99 -32.72 30.43
CA ASP A 9 -11.24 -33.93 29.67
C ASP A 9 -12.73 -34.08 29.36
N LEU A 10 -13.05 -34.57 28.17
CA LEU A 10 -14.41 -34.80 27.70
C LEU A 10 -14.61 -36.31 27.56
N GLY A 11 -15.56 -36.86 28.30
CA GLY A 11 -15.89 -38.28 28.31
C GLY A 11 -17.34 -38.55 27.92
N GLN A 12 -17.59 -39.72 27.34
CA GLN A 12 -18.94 -40.26 27.13
C GLN A 12 -19.53 -40.76 28.46
N VAL A 13 -20.80 -40.44 28.73
CA VAL A 13 -21.47 -40.81 30.01
C VAL A 13 -21.73 -42.32 30.12
N HIS A 14 -21.92 -43.03 29.00
CA HIS A 14 -22.29 -44.45 29.02
C HIS A 14 -21.13 -45.45 28.87
N GLU A 15 -19.99 -45.04 28.31
CA GLU A 15 -18.88 -45.97 28.00
C GLU A 15 -17.57 -45.64 28.71
N GLY A 16 -17.46 -44.49 29.40
CA GLY A 16 -16.20 -44.04 30.00
C GLY A 16 -15.09 -43.78 28.98
N ALA A 17 -15.42 -43.77 27.69
CA ALA A 17 -14.51 -43.49 26.60
C ALA A 17 -14.20 -41.98 26.52
N ARG A 18 -12.92 -41.64 26.38
CA ARG A 18 -12.45 -40.28 26.14
C ARG A 18 -12.83 -39.84 24.72
N VAL A 19 -13.39 -38.64 24.60
CA VAL A 19 -13.68 -38.01 23.32
C VAL A 19 -12.37 -37.50 22.70
N ALA A 20 -12.13 -37.81 21.43
CA ALA A 20 -10.92 -37.38 20.74
C ALA A 20 -10.87 -35.84 20.61
N GLN A 21 -9.67 -35.26 20.71
CA GLN A 21 -9.45 -33.82 20.59
C GLN A 21 -9.85 -33.23 19.22
N SER A 22 -9.94 -34.06 18.19
CA SER A 22 -10.38 -33.70 16.83
C SER A 22 -11.89 -33.76 16.63
N THR A 23 -12.66 -34.15 17.65
CA THR A 23 -14.12 -34.23 17.57
C THR A 23 -14.70 -32.82 17.49
N THR A 24 -15.57 -32.57 16.51
CA THR A 24 -16.20 -31.26 16.36
C THR A 24 -17.17 -30.98 17.49
N ILE A 25 -17.30 -29.71 17.87
CA ILE A 25 -18.28 -29.28 18.88
C ILE A 25 -19.71 -29.65 18.46
N ASP A 26 -20.02 -29.59 17.16
CA ASP A 26 -21.32 -30.01 16.62
C ASP A 26 -21.65 -31.48 16.92
N THR A 27 -20.67 -32.38 16.74
CA THR A 27 -20.88 -33.80 17.06
C THR A 27 -20.96 -34.03 18.57
N LEU A 28 -20.21 -33.27 19.37
CA LEU A 28 -20.27 -33.30 20.83
C LEU A 28 -21.68 -32.93 21.36
N LEU A 29 -22.28 -31.88 20.80
CA LEU A 29 -23.58 -31.37 21.22
C LEU A 29 -24.77 -32.23 20.77
N ARG A 30 -24.57 -33.10 19.77
CA ARG A 30 -25.56 -34.09 19.34
C ARG A 30 -25.67 -35.28 20.29
N TYR A 31 -24.68 -35.51 21.16
CA TYR A 31 -24.80 -36.53 22.20
C TYR A 31 -25.78 -36.09 23.28
N ASN A 32 -26.66 -37.00 23.70
CA ASN A 32 -27.72 -36.72 24.67
C ASN A 32 -27.18 -36.28 26.05
N SER A 33 -25.95 -36.70 26.40
CA SER A 33 -25.19 -36.17 27.54
C SER A 33 -23.70 -36.47 27.39
N PHE A 34 -22.84 -35.57 27.85
CA PHE A 34 -21.39 -35.78 27.93
C PHE A 34 -20.87 -35.39 29.32
N GLN A 35 -19.75 -35.99 29.71
CA GLN A 35 -19.10 -35.75 30.99
C GLN A 35 -17.90 -34.81 30.79
N LEU A 36 -17.94 -33.66 31.44
CA LEU A 36 -16.84 -32.70 31.51
C LEU A 36 -16.08 -32.95 32.82
N VAL A 37 -14.81 -33.32 32.73
CA VAL A 37 -13.94 -33.51 33.89
C VAL A 37 -13.03 -32.30 34.04
N LEU A 38 -13.14 -31.58 35.16
CA LEU A 38 -12.34 -30.41 35.51
C LEU A 38 -11.66 -30.65 36.86
N ASN A 39 -10.32 -30.70 36.90
CA ASN A 39 -9.55 -30.82 38.15
C ASN A 39 -10.10 -31.91 39.11
N ASP A 40 -10.30 -33.12 38.60
CA ASP A 40 -10.95 -34.28 39.27
C ASP A 40 -12.45 -34.18 39.58
N GLN A 41 -13.11 -33.06 39.26
CA GLN A 41 -14.56 -32.92 39.37
C GLN A 41 -15.26 -33.30 38.07
N LYS A 42 -16.22 -34.23 38.17
CA LYS A 42 -17.01 -34.75 37.06
C LYS A 42 -18.34 -33.99 36.96
N TYR A 43 -18.54 -33.26 35.88
CA TYR A 43 -19.78 -32.55 35.55
C TYR A 43 -20.52 -33.26 34.43
N GLN A 44 -21.79 -33.59 34.64
CA GLN A 44 -22.64 -34.11 33.59
C GLN A 44 -23.33 -32.94 32.89
N VAL A 45 -23.01 -32.75 31.62
CA VAL A 45 -23.61 -31.69 30.80
C VAL A 45 -24.66 -32.34 29.89
N VAL A 46 -25.88 -31.84 30.01
CA VAL A 46 -26.99 -32.19 29.12
C VAL A 46 -27.20 -31.00 28.20
N PRO A 47 -26.78 -31.07 26.92
CA PRO A 47 -27.01 -29.99 25.98
C PRO A 47 -28.52 -29.85 25.71
N PRO A 48 -29.01 -28.62 25.47
CA PRO A 48 -30.39 -28.43 25.03
C PRO A 48 -30.60 -29.13 23.70
N SER A 49 -31.75 -29.77 23.50
CA SER A 49 -32.10 -30.41 22.24
C SER A 49 -32.12 -29.35 21.13
N VAL A 50 -31.08 -29.32 20.31
CA VAL A 50 -31.09 -28.56 19.07
C VAL A 50 -32.14 -29.22 18.19
N GLU A 51 -33.16 -28.47 17.76
CA GLU A 51 -34.15 -28.94 16.79
C GLU A 51 -33.39 -29.50 15.59
N THR A 52 -33.39 -30.81 15.47
CA THR A 52 -32.78 -31.48 14.34
C THR A 52 -33.71 -31.28 13.18
N MET A 53 -33.23 -30.61 12.13
CA MET A 53 -33.93 -30.62 10.84
C MET A 53 -34.27 -32.07 10.49
N THR A 54 -35.48 -32.31 9.97
CA THR A 54 -35.92 -33.68 9.71
C THR A 54 -34.93 -34.39 8.79
N ASN A 55 -34.77 -35.72 8.92
CA ASN A 55 -33.81 -36.47 8.09
C ASN A 55 -34.09 -36.28 6.58
N GLU A 56 -35.34 -36.04 6.20
CA GLU A 56 -35.75 -35.72 4.82
C GLU A 56 -35.23 -34.34 4.39
N ASP A 57 -35.33 -33.32 5.25
CA ASP A 57 -34.77 -31.99 4.99
C ASP A 57 -33.22 -32.01 4.92
N LEU A 58 -32.57 -32.85 5.73
CA LEU A 58 -31.12 -33.05 5.69
C LEU A 58 -30.65 -33.73 4.40
N ALA A 59 -31.39 -34.74 3.94
CA ALA A 59 -31.08 -35.46 2.70
C ALA A 59 -31.23 -34.54 1.48
N THR A 60 -32.35 -33.81 1.38
CA THR A 60 -32.57 -32.86 0.28
C THR A 60 -31.51 -31.75 0.24
N LEU A 61 -31.10 -31.22 1.40
CA LEU A 61 -30.06 -30.19 1.48
C LEU A 61 -28.67 -30.75 1.13
N SER A 62 -28.39 -32.02 1.45
CA SER A 62 -27.18 -32.72 1.03
C SER A 62 -27.15 -32.91 -0.50
N ASP A 63 -28.27 -33.29 -1.10
CA ASP A 63 -28.39 -33.44 -2.56
C ASP A 63 -28.20 -32.10 -3.28
N VAL A 64 -28.76 -31.01 -2.73
CA VAL A 64 -28.50 -29.66 -3.25
C VAL A 64 -27.03 -29.29 -3.14
N LYS A 65 -26.35 -29.60 -2.03
CA LYS A 65 -24.91 -29.35 -1.86
C LYS A 65 -24.05 -30.15 -2.84
N THR A 66 -24.39 -31.41 -3.09
CA THR A 66 -23.65 -32.25 -4.04
C THR A 66 -23.87 -31.81 -5.48
N LEU A 67 -25.08 -31.43 -5.86
CA LEU A 67 -25.38 -30.82 -7.16
C LEU A 67 -24.60 -29.52 -7.36
N ILE A 68 -24.55 -28.65 -6.36
CA ILE A 68 -23.75 -27.42 -6.40
C ILE A 68 -22.28 -27.77 -6.56
N ALA A 69 -21.73 -28.68 -5.75
CA ALA A 69 -20.32 -29.09 -5.85
C ALA A 69 -19.98 -29.70 -7.23
N GLN A 70 -20.89 -30.48 -7.80
CA GLN A 70 -20.75 -31.06 -9.13
C GLN A 70 -20.83 -30.00 -10.23
N LEU A 71 -21.70 -28.99 -10.09
CA LEU A 71 -21.72 -27.82 -10.96
C LEU A 71 -20.42 -27.02 -10.86
N TYR A 72 -19.90 -26.78 -9.66
CA TYR A 72 -18.63 -26.10 -9.44
C TYR A 72 -17.45 -26.85 -10.08
N SER A 73 -17.43 -28.19 -9.99
CA SER A 73 -16.39 -29.01 -10.62
C SER A 73 -16.52 -29.06 -12.14
N GLN A 74 -17.75 -29.13 -12.66
CA GLN A 74 -18.02 -29.11 -14.10
C GLN A 74 -17.76 -27.74 -14.75
N LEU A 75 -18.06 -26.64 -14.05
CA LEU A 75 -17.75 -25.29 -14.53
C LEU A 75 -16.26 -24.95 -14.44
N ASN A 76 -15.44 -25.81 -13.82
CA ASN A 76 -14.00 -25.63 -13.64
C ASN A 76 -13.64 -24.20 -13.20
N VAL A 77 -14.38 -23.69 -12.21
CA VAL A 77 -14.35 -22.29 -11.80
C VAL A 77 -12.95 -21.85 -11.42
N ASP A 78 -12.17 -22.72 -10.78
CA ASP A 78 -10.78 -22.45 -10.38
C ASP A 78 -9.86 -22.24 -11.59
N GLN A 79 -10.00 -23.09 -12.62
CA GLN A 79 -9.21 -22.98 -13.84
C GLN A 79 -9.54 -21.70 -14.61
N HIS A 80 -10.83 -21.39 -14.75
CA HIS A 80 -11.28 -20.16 -15.41
C HIS A 80 -10.77 -18.93 -14.65
N GLN A 81 -10.79 -18.94 -13.32
CA GLN A 81 -10.27 -17.82 -12.52
C GLN A 81 -8.76 -17.66 -12.64
N PHE A 82 -8.01 -18.76 -12.68
CA PHE A 82 -6.58 -18.73 -12.91
C PHE A 82 -6.22 -18.14 -14.28
N GLU A 83 -6.97 -18.53 -15.32
CA GLU A 83 -6.79 -17.98 -16.67
C GLU A 83 -7.13 -16.49 -16.72
N GLN A 84 -8.21 -16.06 -16.05
CA GLN A 84 -8.58 -14.64 -15.93
C GLN A 84 -7.51 -13.82 -15.19
N GLU A 85 -6.97 -14.33 -14.08
CA GLU A 85 -5.87 -13.67 -13.36
C GLU A 85 -4.66 -13.48 -14.28
N LYS A 86 -4.28 -14.54 -15.01
CA LYS A 86 -3.15 -14.49 -15.94
C LYS A 86 -3.37 -13.46 -17.05
N LEU A 87 -4.56 -13.41 -17.63
CA LEU A 87 -4.92 -12.42 -18.65
C LEU A 87 -4.87 -10.99 -18.11
N LEU A 88 -5.39 -10.76 -16.90
CA LEU A 88 -5.36 -9.45 -16.25
C LEU A 88 -3.94 -9.00 -15.93
N VAL A 89 -3.09 -9.91 -15.45
CA VAL A 89 -1.67 -9.64 -15.17
C VAL A 89 -0.92 -9.29 -16.46
N GLN A 90 -1.15 -10.05 -17.54
CA GLN A 90 -0.55 -9.77 -18.85
C GLN A 90 -0.99 -8.41 -19.38
N LYS A 91 -2.30 -8.10 -19.29
CA LYS A 91 -2.84 -6.80 -19.68
C LYS A 91 -2.20 -5.67 -18.86
N LEU A 92 -2.03 -5.87 -17.56
CA LEU A 92 -1.35 -4.90 -16.69
C LEU A 92 0.10 -4.65 -17.11
N GLU A 93 0.83 -5.70 -17.49
CA GLU A 93 2.22 -5.59 -17.97
C GLU A 93 2.30 -4.78 -19.27
N ASP A 94 1.42 -5.07 -20.24
CA ASP A 94 1.32 -4.32 -21.50
C ASP A 94 0.98 -2.84 -21.26
N LEU A 95 0.05 -2.55 -20.34
CA LEU A 95 -0.29 -1.17 -19.98
C LEU A 95 0.87 -0.45 -19.28
N LYS A 96 1.60 -1.13 -18.39
CA LYS A 96 2.79 -0.57 -17.73
C LYS A 96 3.89 -0.25 -18.74
N LEU A 97 4.09 -1.10 -19.74
CA LEU A 97 5.01 -0.85 -20.86
C LEU A 97 4.65 0.42 -21.63
N GLN A 98 3.36 0.61 -21.92
CA GLN A 98 2.86 1.80 -22.61
C GLN A 98 2.98 3.08 -21.76
N VAL A 99 2.87 2.99 -20.43
CA VAL A 99 3.06 4.13 -19.50
C VAL A 99 4.53 4.51 -19.30
N GLN A 100 5.44 3.53 -19.38
CA GLN A 100 6.88 3.72 -19.12
C GLN A 100 7.55 4.92 -19.82
N PRO A 101 7.32 5.20 -21.13
CA PRO A 101 7.93 6.38 -21.78
C PRO A 101 7.46 7.71 -21.18
N TYR A 102 6.21 7.78 -20.69
CA TYR A 102 5.67 8.98 -20.06
C TYR A 102 6.28 9.22 -18.67
N GLU A 103 6.53 8.15 -17.90
CA GLU A 103 7.21 8.25 -16.61
C GLU A 103 8.68 8.68 -16.76
N LYS A 104 9.38 8.22 -17.80
CA LYS A 104 10.75 8.69 -18.10
C LYS A 104 10.80 10.19 -18.34
N ILE A 105 9.83 10.74 -19.08
CA ILE A 105 9.73 12.20 -19.32
C ILE A 105 9.47 12.95 -18.01
N LYS A 106 8.64 12.40 -17.11
CA LYS A 106 8.37 12.99 -15.78
C LYS A 106 9.64 13.05 -14.94
N VAL A 107 10.39 11.94 -14.85
CA VAL A 107 11.63 11.85 -14.07
C VAL A 107 12.70 12.80 -14.61
N ASP A 108 12.86 12.91 -15.92
CA ASP A 108 13.79 13.87 -16.54
C ASP A 108 13.43 15.32 -16.19
N LEU A 109 12.14 15.64 -16.15
CA LEU A 109 11.67 16.97 -15.76
C LEU A 109 11.96 17.30 -14.29
N GLU A 110 11.73 16.33 -13.39
CA GLU A 110 12.03 16.46 -11.96
C GLU A 110 13.53 16.60 -11.73
N GLY A 111 14.35 15.82 -12.45
CA GLY A 111 15.81 15.94 -12.41
C GLY A 111 16.30 17.32 -12.89
N LYS A 112 15.69 17.89 -13.93
CA LYS A 112 16.02 19.24 -14.42
C LYS A 112 15.63 20.33 -13.42
N ALA A 113 14.51 20.17 -12.70
CA ALA A 113 14.08 21.13 -11.67
C ALA A 113 15.04 21.12 -10.47
N LEU A 114 15.40 19.93 -9.97
CA LEU A 114 16.34 19.77 -8.86
C LEU A 114 17.73 20.35 -9.19
N LYS A 115 18.24 20.11 -10.41
CA LYS A 115 19.53 20.67 -10.83
C LYS A 115 19.52 22.20 -10.84
N ARG A 116 18.39 22.83 -11.17
CA ARG A 116 18.25 24.29 -11.15
C ARG A 116 18.26 24.85 -9.73
N THR A 117 17.52 24.24 -8.80
CA THR A 117 17.48 24.70 -7.41
C THR A 117 18.83 24.51 -6.72
N THR A 118 19.47 23.36 -6.90
CA THR A 118 20.82 23.10 -6.39
C THR A 118 21.85 24.03 -7.02
N GLY A 119 21.81 24.23 -8.34
CA GLY A 119 22.72 25.16 -9.02
C GLY A 119 22.58 26.59 -8.52
N LEU A 120 21.35 27.05 -8.28
CA LEU A 120 21.12 28.38 -7.74
C LEU A 120 21.60 28.53 -6.30
N ALA A 121 21.45 27.50 -5.48
CA ALA A 121 22.00 27.47 -4.12
C ALA A 121 23.54 27.58 -4.13
N TRP A 122 24.22 26.86 -5.04
CA TRP A 122 25.67 26.98 -5.23
C TRP A 122 26.10 28.36 -5.70
N VAL A 123 25.36 28.98 -6.63
CA VAL A 123 25.61 30.35 -7.09
C VAL A 123 25.44 31.35 -5.93
N GLY A 124 24.39 31.21 -5.12
CA GLY A 124 24.18 32.03 -3.93
C GLY A 124 25.33 31.90 -2.93
N LEU A 125 25.79 30.67 -2.68
CA LEU A 125 26.92 30.39 -1.78
C LEU A 125 28.23 31.01 -2.31
N GLY A 126 28.48 30.92 -3.62
CA GLY A 126 29.62 31.56 -4.27
C GLY A 126 29.60 33.08 -4.19
N LEU A 127 28.44 33.70 -4.40
CA LEU A 127 28.27 35.16 -4.27
C LEU A 127 28.50 35.63 -2.83
N MET A 128 27.98 34.91 -1.83
CA MET A 128 28.22 35.24 -0.42
C MET A 128 29.69 35.11 -0.05
N SER A 129 30.38 34.08 -0.55
CA SER A 129 31.82 33.90 -0.33
C SER A 129 32.65 35.00 -0.99
N LEU A 130 32.31 35.41 -2.22
CA LEU A 130 32.96 36.51 -2.91
C LEU A 130 32.74 37.84 -2.19
N GLN A 131 31.50 38.12 -1.75
CA GLN A 131 31.16 39.31 -0.97
C GLN A 131 32.05 39.39 0.30
N PHE A 132 32.19 38.29 1.02
CA PHE A 132 33.04 38.23 2.21
C PHE A 132 34.53 38.43 1.88
N GLY A 133 35.04 37.79 0.83
CA GLY A 133 36.45 37.89 0.42
C GLY A 133 36.84 39.30 -0.06
N VAL A 134 35.97 39.97 -0.82
CA VAL A 134 36.19 41.35 -1.27
C VAL A 134 36.21 42.29 -0.07
N LEU A 135 35.25 42.17 0.85
CA LEU A 135 35.24 42.97 2.07
C LEU A 135 36.50 42.74 2.91
N ALA A 136 36.88 41.47 3.15
CA ALA A 136 38.08 41.12 3.91
C ALA A 136 39.36 41.72 3.31
N ARG A 137 39.48 41.72 1.97
CA ARG A 137 40.64 42.30 1.28
C ARG A 137 40.65 43.83 1.38
N LEU A 138 39.52 44.50 1.16
CA LEU A 138 39.43 45.97 1.31
C LEU A 138 39.68 46.43 2.75
N THR A 139 39.21 45.69 3.75
CA THR A 139 39.37 46.03 5.17
C THR A 139 40.79 45.84 5.71
N TRP A 140 41.63 45.00 5.06
CA TRP A 140 42.99 44.72 5.55
C TRP A 140 44.10 45.40 4.76
N TRP A 141 43.90 45.71 3.47
CA TRP A 141 44.96 46.26 2.61
C TRP A 141 44.79 47.74 2.26
N GLU A 142 43.56 48.23 2.08
CA GLU A 142 43.33 49.53 1.42
C GLU A 142 42.63 50.59 2.29
N TYR A 143 41.70 50.22 3.18
CA TYR A 143 40.90 51.18 3.95
C TYR A 143 40.72 50.79 5.42
N SER A 144 40.90 51.76 6.31
CA SER A 144 40.51 51.63 7.73
C SER A 144 39.01 51.34 7.87
N TRP A 145 38.65 50.58 8.90
CA TRP A 145 37.28 50.10 9.18
C TRP A 145 36.21 51.21 9.17
N ASP A 146 36.60 52.44 9.53
CA ASP A 146 35.76 53.65 9.57
C ASP A 146 35.13 54.04 8.21
N ILE A 147 35.81 53.75 7.09
CA ILE A 147 35.29 54.03 5.73
C ILE A 147 34.39 52.88 5.23
N MET A 148 34.56 51.67 5.78
CA MET A 148 33.86 50.46 5.35
C MET A 148 32.51 50.25 6.06
N GLU A 149 32.27 50.91 7.19
CA GLU A 149 31.01 50.84 7.95
C GLU A 149 29.76 51.17 7.10
N PRO A 150 29.67 52.31 6.40
CA PRO A 150 28.51 52.60 5.55
C PRO A 150 28.42 51.66 4.33
N VAL A 151 29.56 51.26 3.76
CA VAL A 151 29.61 50.43 2.56
C VAL A 151 29.09 49.02 2.83
N THR A 152 29.49 48.41 3.94
CA THR A 152 29.03 47.08 4.35
C THR A 152 27.54 47.06 4.69
N TYR A 153 27.03 48.15 5.29
CA TYR A 153 25.60 48.33 5.55
C TYR A 153 24.77 48.33 4.24
N PHE A 154 25.16 49.13 3.25
CA PHE A 154 24.45 49.18 1.96
C PHE A 154 24.50 47.85 1.20
N ILE A 155 25.63 47.13 1.23
CA ILE A 155 25.76 45.83 0.59
C ILE A 155 24.86 44.79 1.27
N THR A 156 24.84 44.76 2.61
CA THR A 156 24.02 43.81 3.37
C THR A 156 22.54 44.07 3.15
N TYR A 157 22.13 45.33 3.21
CA TYR A 157 20.76 45.74 2.94
C TYR A 157 20.35 45.43 1.48
N GLY A 158 21.19 45.78 0.51
CA GLY A 158 20.97 45.48 -0.91
C GLY A 158 20.86 43.98 -1.20
N THR A 159 21.71 43.17 -0.58
CA THR A 159 21.66 41.69 -0.69
C THR A 159 20.36 41.15 -0.09
N SER A 160 19.93 41.68 1.05
CA SER A 160 18.70 41.27 1.73
C SER A 160 17.46 41.63 0.90
N VAL A 161 17.43 42.83 0.32
CA VAL A 161 16.40 43.27 -0.62
C VAL A 161 16.40 42.42 -1.88
N ALA A 162 17.56 42.09 -2.44
CA ALA A 162 17.67 41.23 -3.62
C ALA A 162 17.20 39.79 -3.32
N MET A 163 17.57 39.23 -2.16
CA MET A 163 17.10 37.92 -1.72
C MET A 163 15.58 37.92 -1.50
N PHE A 164 15.02 38.98 -0.92
CA PHE A 164 13.57 39.12 -0.74
C PHE A 164 12.84 39.33 -2.08
N ALA A 165 13.37 40.14 -2.99
CA ALA A 165 12.83 40.32 -4.33
C ALA A 165 12.88 39.01 -5.12
N TYR A 166 13.97 38.25 -5.00
CA TYR A 166 14.09 36.92 -5.57
C TYR A 166 13.04 35.97 -4.95
N PHE A 167 12.85 35.97 -3.64
CA PHE A 167 11.83 35.18 -2.94
C PHE A 167 10.41 35.50 -3.44
N VAL A 168 10.09 36.79 -3.57
CA VAL A 168 8.78 37.27 -4.06
C VAL A 168 8.57 36.92 -5.54
N LEU A 169 9.58 37.13 -6.38
CA LEU A 169 9.54 36.81 -7.81
C LEU A 169 9.43 35.30 -8.05
N THR A 170 10.11 34.51 -7.22
CA THR A 170 10.11 33.04 -7.28
C THR A 170 8.88 32.44 -6.56
N ARG A 171 8.05 33.28 -5.90
CA ARG A 171 6.83 32.89 -5.16
C ARG A 171 7.03 31.65 -4.29
N GLN A 172 7.88 31.80 -3.29
CA GLN A 172 8.28 30.74 -2.38
C GLN A 172 7.22 30.48 -1.28
N GLU A 173 5.93 30.39 -1.64
CA GLU A 173 5.03 29.46 -0.94
C GLU A 173 5.28 28.09 -1.58
N TYR A 174 6.36 27.49 -1.10
CA TYR A 174 6.89 26.22 -1.55
C TYR A 174 6.04 25.08 -0.98
N ASN A 175 4.76 25.03 -1.35
CA ASN A 175 4.01 23.79 -1.21
C ASN A 175 4.51 22.87 -2.33
N TYR A 176 5.55 22.09 -2.03
CA TYR A 176 6.28 21.28 -3.01
C TYR A 176 5.32 20.33 -3.75
N GLU A 177 4.24 19.90 -3.11
CA GLU A 177 3.17 19.14 -3.75
C GLU A 177 2.36 20.00 -4.74
N THR A 178 1.79 21.13 -4.30
CA THR A 178 0.88 21.93 -5.15
C THR A 178 1.58 22.60 -6.33
N LEU A 179 2.84 23.02 -6.18
CA LEU A 179 3.65 23.58 -7.28
C LEU A 179 4.13 22.49 -8.23
N ARG A 180 4.51 21.30 -7.72
CA ARG A 180 4.82 20.15 -8.57
C ARG A 180 3.61 19.80 -9.41
N ASP A 181 2.41 19.77 -8.84
CA ASP A 181 1.18 19.47 -9.58
C ASP A 181 0.86 20.52 -10.64
N ARG A 182 1.02 21.82 -10.32
CA ARG A 182 0.76 22.90 -11.28
C ARG A 182 1.81 22.96 -12.39
N GLN A 183 3.08 22.85 -12.05
CA GLN A 183 4.17 22.83 -13.03
C GLN A 183 4.13 21.56 -13.87
N TYR A 184 3.72 20.43 -13.27
CA TYR A 184 3.43 19.17 -13.94
C TYR A 184 2.29 19.37 -14.94
N LEU A 185 1.13 19.88 -14.52
CA LEU A 185 0.00 20.18 -15.41
C LEU A 185 0.38 21.11 -16.56
N ILE A 186 1.11 22.19 -16.29
CA ILE A 186 1.57 23.15 -17.31
C ILE A 186 2.56 22.50 -18.27
N SER A 187 3.56 21.77 -17.76
CA SER A 187 4.53 21.08 -18.60
C SER A 187 3.90 19.97 -19.42
N LEU A 188 2.97 19.23 -18.83
CA LEU A 188 2.23 18.15 -19.45
C LEU A 188 1.34 18.72 -20.57
N HIS A 189 0.61 19.82 -20.36
CA HIS A 189 -0.12 20.53 -21.41
C HIS A 189 0.80 21.09 -22.51
N LYS A 190 1.97 21.61 -22.15
CA LYS A 190 2.93 22.20 -23.10
C LYS A 190 3.63 21.12 -23.94
N ASN A 191 3.94 19.96 -23.34
CA ASN A 191 4.50 18.79 -24.02
C ASN A 191 3.44 18.06 -24.85
N ALA A 192 2.18 18.01 -24.40
CA ALA A 192 1.07 17.49 -25.18
C ALA A 192 0.84 18.30 -26.47
N LYS A 193 0.90 19.64 -26.37
CA LYS A 193 0.85 20.53 -27.53
C LYS A 193 2.04 20.34 -28.48
N LYS A 194 3.23 20.06 -27.97
CA LYS A 194 4.45 19.93 -28.78
C LYS A 194 4.62 18.56 -29.44
N THR A 195 4.08 17.50 -28.83
CA THR A 195 4.42 16.12 -29.20
C THR A 195 3.22 15.33 -29.73
N LYS A 196 2.04 15.95 -29.90
CA LYS A 196 0.76 15.25 -30.14
C LYS A 196 0.50 14.11 -29.15
N MET A 197 1.17 14.12 -28.00
CA MET A 197 0.98 13.14 -26.93
C MET A 197 -0.30 13.50 -26.21
N ASN A 198 -1.32 12.66 -26.36
CA ASN A 198 -2.63 12.93 -25.78
C ASN A 198 -2.57 12.66 -24.27
N VAL A 199 -2.53 13.73 -23.47
CA VAL A 199 -2.64 13.71 -22.00
C VAL A 199 -3.80 12.84 -21.54
N GLU A 200 -4.89 12.92 -22.29
CA GLU A 200 -6.11 12.18 -22.02
C GLU A 200 -5.86 10.68 -22.14
N THR A 201 -5.06 10.25 -23.11
CA THR A 201 -4.65 8.84 -23.25
C THR A 201 -3.77 8.39 -22.09
N TYR A 202 -2.84 9.23 -21.61
CA TYR A 202 -2.03 8.89 -20.44
C TYR A 202 -2.88 8.74 -19.16
N ASN A 203 -3.81 9.67 -18.92
CA ASN A 203 -4.71 9.60 -17.78
C ASN A 203 -5.64 8.38 -17.87
N LYS A 204 -6.21 8.11 -19.04
CA LYS A 204 -7.00 6.90 -19.30
C LYS A 204 -6.20 5.63 -19.04
N LEU A 205 -4.95 5.60 -19.47
CA LEU A 205 -4.05 4.46 -19.28
C LEU A 205 -3.70 4.25 -17.79
N LYS A 206 -3.44 5.33 -17.04
CA LYS A 206 -3.26 5.28 -15.57
C LYS A 206 -4.53 4.81 -14.86
N GLU A 207 -5.70 5.27 -15.28
CA GLU A 207 -6.98 4.85 -14.73
C GLU A 207 -7.27 3.36 -15.02
N GLU A 208 -6.95 2.90 -16.23
CA GLU A 208 -7.10 1.51 -16.62
C GLU A 208 -6.13 0.61 -15.84
N ILE A 209 -4.87 1.02 -15.63
CA ILE A 209 -3.94 0.32 -14.73
C ILE A 209 -4.53 0.23 -13.32
N ALA A 210 -5.04 1.32 -12.77
CA ALA A 210 -5.60 1.33 -11.42
C ALA A 210 -6.82 0.40 -11.28
N LYS A 211 -7.68 0.35 -12.31
CA LYS A 211 -8.81 -0.58 -12.38
C LYS A 211 -8.35 -2.04 -12.43
N VAL A 212 -7.40 -2.37 -13.32
CA VAL A 212 -6.87 -3.72 -13.45
C VAL A 212 -6.13 -4.16 -12.18
N GLU A 213 -5.34 -3.27 -11.55
CA GLU A 213 -4.70 -3.54 -10.26
C GLU A 213 -5.72 -3.80 -9.15
N TYR A 214 -6.81 -3.02 -9.12
CA TYR A 214 -7.91 -3.23 -8.18
C TYR A 214 -8.60 -4.59 -8.42
N ASP A 215 -8.90 -4.93 -9.68
CA ASP A 215 -9.55 -6.18 -10.04
C ASP A 215 -8.68 -7.40 -9.69
N ILE A 216 -7.37 -7.35 -9.97
CA ILE A 216 -6.41 -8.39 -9.54
C ILE A 216 -6.37 -8.49 -8.03
N LYS A 217 -6.33 -7.36 -7.31
CA LYS A 217 -6.31 -7.35 -5.84
C LYS A 217 -7.57 -7.99 -5.26
N ARG A 218 -8.73 -7.73 -5.87
CA ARG A 218 -10.00 -8.34 -5.48
C ARG A 218 -10.03 -9.84 -5.77
N LEU A 219 -9.56 -10.27 -6.93
CA LEU A 219 -9.43 -11.68 -7.30
C LEU A 219 -8.46 -12.45 -6.39
N ARG A 220 -7.45 -11.78 -5.82
CA ARG A 220 -6.46 -12.40 -4.94
C ARG A 220 -6.89 -12.47 -3.47
N ASP A 221 -8.08 -11.97 -3.10
CA ASP A 221 -8.55 -11.98 -1.71
C ASP A 221 -8.92 -13.42 -1.26
N PRO A 222 -8.14 -14.06 -0.36
CA PRO A 222 -8.32 -15.45 0.04
C PRO A 222 -9.62 -15.69 0.83
N LEU A 223 -10.26 -14.63 1.32
CA LEU A 223 -11.55 -14.74 2.03
C LEU A 223 -12.73 -14.86 1.06
N GLN A 224 -12.59 -14.36 -0.17
CA GLN A 224 -13.63 -14.45 -1.21
C GLN A 224 -13.45 -15.68 -2.10
N LEU A 225 -12.28 -16.33 -2.02
CA LEU A 225 -11.86 -17.33 -2.96
C LEU A 225 -11.20 -18.49 -2.25
N ARG A 226 -11.85 -19.66 -2.30
CA ARG A 226 -11.28 -20.95 -1.88
C ARG A 226 -10.20 -21.43 -2.87
N VAL A 227 -9.39 -20.52 -3.42
CA VAL A 227 -8.15 -20.91 -4.09
C VAL A 227 -7.26 -21.48 -2.99
N PRO A 228 -6.65 -22.66 -3.18
CA PRO A 228 -5.62 -23.11 -2.25
C PRO A 228 -4.59 -21.99 -2.09
N MET A 229 -4.28 -21.61 -0.84
CA MET A 229 -3.23 -20.64 -0.58
C MET A 229 -2.00 -21.08 -1.37
N ARG A 230 -1.58 -20.27 -2.36
CA ARG A 230 -0.26 -20.45 -2.93
C ARG A 230 0.70 -20.34 -1.76
N GLU A 231 1.30 -21.47 -1.40
CA GLU A 231 2.40 -21.51 -0.44
C GLU A 231 3.36 -20.42 -0.87
N ILE A 232 3.61 -19.49 0.05
CA ILE A 232 4.65 -18.50 -0.12
C ILE A 232 5.91 -19.32 -0.25
N GLU A 233 6.44 -19.41 -1.48
CA GLU A 233 7.70 -20.05 -1.76
C GLU A 233 8.75 -19.32 -0.94
N ASN A 234 9.06 -19.87 0.25
CA ASN A 234 10.19 -19.48 1.05
C ASN A 234 11.41 -19.83 0.22
N LYS A 235 11.81 -18.88 -0.61
CA LYS A 235 13.09 -18.90 -1.30
C LYS A 235 14.16 -19.07 -0.23
N PRO A 236 14.90 -20.19 -0.18
CA PRO A 236 16.04 -20.27 0.70
C PRO A 236 17.04 -19.25 0.18
N GLU A 237 17.33 -18.25 1.00
CA GLU A 237 18.52 -17.43 0.83
C GLU A 237 19.72 -18.40 0.88
N GLN A 238 20.36 -18.59 -0.27
CA GLN A 238 21.72 -19.10 -0.38
C GLN A 238 22.67 -17.92 -0.50
#